data_AF-A0A1F2QVM6-F1
#
_entry.id   AF-A0A1F2QVM6-F1
#
_cell.length_a   1.000
_cell.length_b   1.000
_cell.length_c   1.000
_cell.angle_alpha   90.00
_cell.angle_beta   90.00
_cell.angle_gamma   90.00
#
_symmetry.space_group_name_H-M   'P 1'
#
loop_
_entity.id
_entity.type
_entity.pdbx_description
1 polymer ?
#
loop_
_entity_poly.entity_id
_entity_poly.type
_entity_poly.pdbx_seq_one_letter_code
_entity_poly.pdbx_strand_id
1 'polypeptide(L)'
;MVHETVVLEGHLIDSDILRRVFDRVVEGGGEFEVVEFRVGRTNQDPSFARIAVRARDPQALDAIVEGLRYVGAVSEAGSGDCVFAPAEADGILPDEFYSTANFDTWVRVGGRWLPAEDQKMDCALVLREGTPRCIKQGRVRKGEPVALRGPGIRVRPPERSRDYSVFGFMSNEVSAEVNKAIAISGTAREMRRVRAAGEKIVAVAGPAVVHSGGDVHLARLVREGWVDVLLTGNAFAVHDLEKSILKTSLGVCQMSGRAVEGGSRHHLFAINAVNRAGGIRPAVASGLVAGGVMYEAVKKGIPFVLAGSIRDDGPLKDTITDVVEAQAAYLAALQGAGVCLMLASALHSIAVGNLLPARVRTVCVDMIESVPVKLSNRGTMQAIGLVTDVGYFLERLAAEF
;
A
#
# COMPACT_ATOMS: atom_id res chain seq x y z
N MET A 1 17.17 -38.21 -9.16
CA MET A 1 16.94 -36.79 -8.86
C MET A 1 16.42 -36.12 -10.11
N VAL A 2 15.32 -35.39 -9.98
CA VAL A 2 14.77 -34.54 -11.03
C VAL A 2 15.46 -33.18 -10.99
N HIS A 3 15.47 -32.45 -12.10
CA HIS A 3 16.10 -31.14 -12.15
C HIS A 3 15.34 -30.17 -13.06
N GLU A 4 15.41 -28.88 -12.71
CA GLU A 4 14.89 -27.78 -13.51
C GLU A 4 15.85 -26.60 -13.42
N THR A 5 16.05 -25.90 -14.54
CA THR A 5 16.89 -24.70 -14.54
C THR A 5 16.02 -23.47 -14.42
N VAL A 6 16.38 -22.56 -13.51
CA VAL A 6 15.73 -21.26 -13.34
C VAL A 6 16.69 -20.13 -13.66
N VAL A 7 16.14 -19.03 -14.17
CA VAL A 7 16.86 -17.79 -14.46
C VAL A 7 16.34 -16.65 -13.59
N LEU A 8 17.25 -15.80 -13.15
CA LEU A 8 17.01 -14.59 -12.36
C LEU A 8 17.77 -13.43 -13.01
N GLU A 9 17.17 -12.25 -13.02
CA GLU A 9 17.80 -11.02 -13.49
C GLU A 9 17.40 -9.85 -12.59
N GLY A 10 18.37 -9.04 -12.17
CA GLY A 10 18.18 -7.88 -11.31
C GLY A 10 19.39 -7.62 -10.40
N HIS A 11 19.23 -6.82 -9.34
CA HIS A 11 20.30 -6.61 -8.36
C HIS A 11 20.40 -7.80 -7.38
N LEU A 12 20.85 -8.95 -7.90
CA LEU A 12 20.74 -10.25 -7.25
C LEU A 12 21.56 -10.40 -5.96
N ILE A 13 22.72 -9.73 -5.90
CA ILE A 13 23.61 -9.73 -4.73
C ILE A 13 23.11 -8.70 -3.71
N ASP A 14 23.00 -7.45 -4.13
CA ASP A 14 22.69 -6.31 -3.24
C ASP A 14 21.31 -6.42 -2.57
N SER A 15 20.36 -7.10 -3.23
CA SER A 15 19.01 -7.31 -2.69
C SER A 15 18.85 -8.64 -1.93
N ASP A 16 19.94 -9.35 -1.60
CA ASP A 16 19.94 -10.67 -0.94
C ASP A 16 19.14 -11.76 -1.72
N ILE A 17 18.85 -11.55 -3.01
CA ILE A 17 17.99 -12.46 -3.79
C ILE A 17 18.65 -13.83 -3.92
N LEU A 18 19.96 -13.89 -4.24
CA LEU A 18 20.67 -15.16 -4.33
C LEU A 18 20.64 -15.94 -3.03
N ARG A 19 20.86 -15.26 -1.89
CA ARG A 19 20.81 -15.90 -0.58
C ARG A 19 19.44 -16.53 -0.34
N ARG A 20 18.36 -15.78 -0.57
CA ARG A 20 16.98 -16.29 -0.43
C ARG A 20 16.68 -17.45 -1.37
N VAL A 21 17.18 -17.42 -2.60
CA VAL A 21 17.05 -18.52 -3.57
C VAL A 21 17.73 -19.77 -3.02
N PHE A 22 18.98 -19.66 -2.56
CA PHE A 22 19.73 -20.79 -2.01
C PHE A 22 19.09 -21.35 -0.74
N ASP A 23 18.74 -20.48 0.21
CA ASP A 23 18.04 -20.85 1.44
C ASP A 23 16.76 -21.61 1.11
N ARG A 24 15.95 -21.11 0.16
CA ARG A 24 14.69 -21.75 -0.23
C ARG A 24 14.87 -23.12 -0.87
N VAL A 25 15.90 -23.31 -1.70
CA VAL A 25 16.21 -24.61 -2.29
C VAL A 25 16.61 -25.60 -1.19
N VAL A 26 17.47 -25.19 -0.26
CA VAL A 26 17.97 -26.04 0.84
C VAL A 26 16.86 -26.38 1.83
N GLU A 27 16.01 -25.41 2.20
CA GLU A 27 14.83 -25.62 3.06
C GLU A 27 13.84 -26.62 2.44
N GLY A 28 13.68 -26.59 1.11
CA GLY A 28 12.88 -27.56 0.37
C GLY A 28 13.55 -28.95 0.22
N GLY A 29 14.74 -29.16 0.79
CA GLY A 29 15.49 -30.41 0.69
C GLY A 29 16.09 -30.65 -0.70
N GLY A 30 16.22 -29.60 -1.52
CA GLY A 30 16.84 -29.63 -2.84
C GLY A 30 18.32 -29.27 -2.81
N GLU A 31 18.95 -29.43 -3.96
CA GLU A 31 20.32 -29.01 -4.25
C GLU A 31 20.30 -27.97 -5.38
N PHE A 32 21.25 -27.03 -5.38
CA PHE A 32 21.39 -26.06 -6.47
C PHE A 32 22.80 -26.08 -7.05
N GLU A 33 22.89 -25.78 -8.34
CA GLU A 33 24.13 -25.57 -9.08
C GLU A 33 24.02 -24.26 -9.85
N VAL A 34 24.92 -23.30 -9.60
CA VAL A 34 24.97 -22.06 -10.36
C VAL A 34 25.66 -22.34 -11.69
N VAL A 35 24.88 -22.41 -12.76
CA VAL A 35 25.33 -22.75 -14.12
C VAL A 35 25.99 -21.56 -14.81
N GLU A 36 25.40 -20.38 -14.64
CA GLU A 36 25.97 -19.12 -15.14
C GLU A 36 25.70 -18.02 -14.13
N PHE A 37 26.71 -17.19 -13.87
CA PHE A 37 26.53 -15.98 -13.09
C PHE A 37 27.29 -14.82 -13.74
N ARG A 38 26.55 -13.77 -14.11
CA ARG A 38 27.09 -12.54 -14.67
C ARG A 38 26.79 -11.40 -13.72
N VAL A 39 27.82 -10.81 -13.15
CA VAL A 39 27.70 -9.68 -12.24
C VAL A 39 27.60 -8.38 -13.05
N GLY A 40 26.68 -7.51 -12.66
CA GLY A 40 26.60 -6.14 -13.20
C GLY A 40 27.92 -5.40 -12.98
N ARG A 41 28.33 -4.54 -13.95
CA ARG A 41 29.63 -3.87 -13.88
C ARG A 41 29.63 -2.70 -12.89
N THR A 42 28.47 -2.08 -12.71
CA THR A 42 28.23 -0.98 -11.78
C THR A 42 27.09 -1.32 -10.84
N ASN A 43 26.92 -0.53 -9.79
CA ASN A 43 25.82 -0.66 -8.84
C ASN A 43 24.43 -0.34 -9.44
N GLN A 44 24.35 0.08 -10.71
CA GLN A 44 23.10 0.27 -11.46
C GLN A 44 22.85 -0.85 -12.47
N ASP A 45 23.87 -1.66 -12.76
CA ASP A 45 23.74 -2.72 -13.76
C ASP A 45 23.13 -3.97 -13.13
N PRO A 46 22.12 -4.60 -13.77
CA PRO A 46 21.56 -5.84 -13.27
C PRO A 46 22.58 -6.98 -13.39
N SER A 47 22.52 -7.90 -12.45
CA SER A 47 23.18 -9.20 -12.50
C SER A 47 22.23 -10.26 -13.05
N PHE A 48 22.78 -11.30 -13.65
CA PHE A 48 22.04 -12.44 -14.19
C PHE A 48 22.56 -13.74 -13.55
N ALA A 49 21.64 -14.61 -13.14
CA ALA A 49 21.97 -15.95 -12.66
C ALA A 49 21.12 -17.00 -13.38
N ARG A 50 21.78 -18.07 -13.82
CA ARG A 50 21.15 -19.33 -14.24
C ARG A 50 21.51 -20.40 -13.22
N ILE A 51 20.50 -21.01 -12.60
CA ILE A 51 20.67 -21.94 -11.49
C ILE A 51 19.91 -23.23 -11.82
N ALA A 52 20.61 -24.35 -11.86
CA ALA A 52 19.99 -25.67 -11.94
C ALA A 52 19.59 -26.11 -10.53
N VAL A 53 18.31 -26.37 -10.31
CA VAL A 53 17.73 -26.86 -9.06
C VAL A 53 17.45 -28.34 -9.22
N ARG A 54 17.87 -29.15 -8.24
CA ARG A 54 17.67 -30.60 -8.21
C ARG A 54 16.88 -30.98 -6.96
N ALA A 55 15.97 -31.95 -7.10
CA ALA A 55 15.25 -32.51 -5.96
C ALA A 55 15.10 -34.03 -6.08
N ARG A 56 14.70 -34.68 -4.97
CA ARG A 56 14.55 -36.13 -4.90
C ARG A 56 13.43 -36.65 -5.78
N ASP A 57 12.32 -35.92 -5.82
CA ASP A 57 11.09 -36.24 -6.56
C ASP A 57 10.47 -34.98 -7.21
N PRO A 58 9.58 -35.14 -8.21
CA PRO A 58 8.93 -34.03 -8.90
C PRO A 58 8.15 -33.08 -7.99
N GLN A 59 7.44 -33.60 -6.98
CA GLN A 59 6.60 -32.79 -6.11
C GLN A 59 7.45 -31.82 -5.28
N ALA A 60 8.59 -32.30 -4.77
CA ALA A 60 9.56 -31.46 -4.08
C ALA A 60 10.17 -30.40 -5.02
N LEU A 61 10.50 -30.77 -6.26
CA LEU A 61 11.04 -29.82 -7.25
C LEU A 61 10.03 -28.72 -7.56
N ASP A 62 8.78 -29.08 -7.84
CA ASP A 62 7.70 -28.14 -8.17
C ASP A 62 7.47 -27.16 -7.01
N ALA A 63 7.44 -27.66 -5.77
CA ALA A 63 7.27 -26.82 -4.58
C ALA A 63 8.45 -25.84 -4.37
N ILE A 64 9.68 -26.28 -4.65
CA ILE A 64 10.86 -25.40 -4.61
C ILE A 64 10.75 -24.32 -5.68
N VAL A 65 10.53 -24.71 -6.94
CA VAL A 65 10.47 -23.80 -8.10
C VAL A 65 9.31 -22.81 -7.94
N GLU A 66 8.15 -23.23 -7.45
CA GLU A 66 7.04 -22.34 -7.12
C GLU A 66 7.45 -21.32 -6.04
N GLY A 67 8.17 -21.76 -5.00
CA GLY A 67 8.74 -20.85 -4.00
C GLY A 67 9.73 -19.84 -4.61
N LEU A 68 10.57 -20.29 -5.54
CA LEU A 68 11.55 -19.43 -6.21
C LEU A 68 10.89 -18.37 -7.12
N ARG A 69 9.69 -18.63 -7.64
CA ARG A 69 8.93 -17.61 -8.40
C ARG A 69 8.63 -16.38 -7.56
N TYR A 70 8.38 -16.52 -6.25
CA TYR A 70 8.14 -15.36 -5.37
C TYR A 70 9.37 -14.46 -5.16
N VAL A 71 10.56 -14.96 -5.45
CA VAL A 71 11.81 -14.17 -5.44
C VAL A 71 12.29 -13.80 -6.84
N GLY A 72 11.41 -13.94 -7.85
CA GLY A 72 11.65 -13.50 -9.23
C GLY A 72 12.32 -14.53 -10.13
N ALA A 73 12.46 -15.79 -9.69
CA ALA A 73 13.00 -16.84 -10.55
C ALA A 73 11.97 -17.28 -11.60
N VAL A 74 12.46 -17.57 -12.81
CA VAL A 74 11.64 -18.08 -13.91
C VAL A 74 12.27 -19.37 -14.43
N SER A 75 11.46 -20.40 -14.64
CA SER A 75 11.87 -21.63 -15.30
C SER A 75 12.44 -21.37 -16.70
N GLU A 76 13.66 -21.81 -16.98
CA GLU A 76 14.32 -21.68 -18.28
C GLU A 76 13.71 -22.62 -19.33
N ALA A 77 13.39 -23.86 -18.94
CA ALA A 77 12.72 -24.83 -19.79
C ALA A 77 11.22 -24.52 -20.01
N GLY A 78 10.64 -23.66 -19.15
CA GLY A 78 9.22 -23.31 -19.11
C GLY A 78 8.91 -22.00 -19.82
N SER A 79 9.28 -21.88 -21.10
CA SER A 79 8.94 -20.73 -21.95
C SER A 79 7.52 -20.81 -22.53
N GLY A 80 6.61 -21.54 -21.87
CA GLY A 80 5.22 -21.66 -22.27
C GLY A 80 4.42 -20.41 -21.94
N ASP A 81 3.35 -20.16 -22.70
CA ASP A 81 2.36 -19.16 -22.33
C ASP A 81 1.65 -19.57 -21.02
N CYS A 82 1.16 -18.57 -20.30
CA CYS A 82 0.36 -18.77 -19.11
C CYS A 82 -0.89 -19.58 -19.45
N VAL A 83 -1.19 -20.58 -18.62
CA VAL A 83 -2.43 -21.35 -18.73
C VAL A 83 -3.54 -20.59 -18.03
N PHE A 84 -4.71 -20.53 -18.66
CA PHE A 84 -5.90 -19.91 -18.11
C PHE A 84 -7.03 -20.93 -18.02
N ALA A 85 -7.83 -20.84 -16.97
CA ALA A 85 -9.08 -21.58 -16.84
C ALA A 85 -10.23 -20.61 -16.53
N PRO A 86 -11.47 -20.92 -16.96
CA PRO A 86 -12.61 -20.08 -16.66
C PRO A 86 -12.92 -20.07 -15.16
N ALA A 87 -13.28 -18.91 -14.62
CA ALA A 87 -13.89 -18.81 -13.30
C ALA A 87 -15.20 -19.61 -13.26
N GLU A 88 -15.41 -20.40 -12.20
CA GLU A 88 -16.53 -21.35 -12.09
C GLU A 88 -17.87 -20.64 -11.90
N ALA A 89 -17.84 -19.54 -11.13
CA ALA A 89 -18.94 -18.63 -10.89
C ALA A 89 -18.40 -17.24 -10.53
N ASP A 90 -19.29 -16.27 -10.31
CA ASP A 90 -18.89 -14.97 -9.79
C ASP A 90 -18.21 -15.14 -8.42
N GLY A 91 -16.96 -14.68 -8.32
CA GLY A 91 -16.14 -14.80 -7.12
C GLY A 91 -15.52 -16.18 -6.86
N ILE A 92 -15.74 -17.17 -7.73
CA ILE A 92 -15.21 -18.53 -7.57
C ILE A 92 -14.12 -18.79 -8.61
N LEU A 93 -12.88 -18.88 -8.15
CA LEU A 93 -11.69 -19.10 -8.97
C LEU A 93 -11.46 -20.60 -9.18
N PRO A 94 -10.81 -21.02 -10.28
CA PRO A 94 -10.37 -22.41 -10.45
C PRO A 94 -9.36 -22.80 -9.36
N ASP A 95 -9.35 -24.06 -8.92
CA ASP A 95 -8.51 -24.55 -7.81
C ASP A 95 -7.03 -24.14 -7.93
N GLU A 96 -6.46 -24.26 -9.13
CA GLU A 96 -5.04 -24.01 -9.41
C GLU A 96 -4.72 -22.53 -9.70
N PHE A 97 -5.57 -21.57 -9.30
CA PHE A 97 -5.34 -20.16 -9.59
C PHE A 97 -4.01 -19.64 -9.01
N TYR A 98 -3.37 -18.73 -9.73
CA TYR A 98 -2.23 -17.98 -9.22
C TYR A 98 -2.71 -16.80 -8.36
N SER A 99 -2.21 -16.72 -7.13
CA SER A 99 -2.46 -15.59 -6.22
C SER A 99 -1.32 -14.58 -6.30
N THR A 100 -1.66 -13.31 -6.56
CA THR A 100 -0.66 -12.26 -6.75
C THR A 100 0.02 -11.82 -5.45
N ALA A 101 1.31 -11.53 -5.53
CA ALA A 101 2.01 -10.66 -4.58
C ALA A 101 1.74 -9.17 -4.88
N ASN A 102 2.33 -8.26 -4.11
CA ASN A 102 2.32 -6.83 -4.42
C ASN A 102 3.45 -6.39 -5.37
N PHE A 103 4.27 -7.33 -5.86
CA PHE A 103 5.35 -7.06 -6.82
C PHE A 103 4.81 -6.95 -8.25
N ASP A 104 5.47 -6.15 -9.09
CA ASP A 104 5.09 -6.04 -10.49
C ASP A 104 5.15 -7.41 -11.16
N THR A 105 4.07 -7.81 -11.82
CA THR A 105 3.91 -9.13 -12.42
C THR A 105 3.80 -9.00 -13.94
N TRP A 106 4.42 -9.91 -14.68
CA TRP A 106 4.27 -10.08 -16.12
C TRP A 106 3.69 -11.46 -16.40
N VAL A 107 2.79 -11.52 -17.38
CA VAL A 107 2.14 -12.75 -17.83
C VAL A 107 2.42 -12.94 -19.31
N ARG A 108 2.84 -14.13 -19.69
CA ARG A 108 3.15 -14.49 -21.07
C ARG A 108 1.88 -14.95 -21.77
N VAL A 109 1.45 -14.23 -22.79
CA VAL A 109 0.24 -14.51 -23.57
C VAL A 109 0.57 -14.40 -25.06
N GLY A 110 0.31 -15.44 -25.83
CA GLY A 110 0.62 -15.48 -27.26
C GLY A 110 2.11 -15.29 -27.56
N GLY A 111 2.98 -15.87 -26.73
CA GLY A 111 4.43 -15.73 -26.83
C GLY A 111 5.01 -14.40 -26.33
N ARG A 112 4.18 -13.46 -25.86
CA ARG A 112 4.60 -12.11 -25.45
C ARG A 112 4.41 -11.90 -23.96
N TRP A 113 5.40 -11.30 -23.30
CA TRP A 113 5.28 -10.89 -21.90
C TRP A 113 4.52 -9.57 -21.81
N LEU A 114 3.36 -9.61 -21.17
CA LEU A 114 2.50 -8.44 -20.93
C LEU A 114 2.57 -8.08 -19.43
N PRO A 115 2.76 -6.80 -19.07
CA PRO A 115 2.68 -6.38 -17.67
C PRO A 115 1.23 -6.52 -17.17
N ALA A 116 1.07 -7.01 -15.95
CA ALA A 116 -0.23 -7.04 -15.28
C ALA A 116 -0.60 -5.63 -14.81
N GLU A 117 -1.80 -5.19 -15.17
CA GLU A 117 -2.34 -3.91 -14.70
C GLU A 117 -2.98 -4.04 -13.32
N ASP A 118 -3.14 -2.90 -12.64
CA ASP A 118 -3.75 -2.80 -11.31
C ASP A 118 -3.07 -3.66 -10.23
N GLN A 119 -1.74 -3.80 -10.33
CA GLN A 119 -0.93 -4.63 -9.43
C GLN A 119 -1.23 -4.37 -7.95
N LYS A 120 -1.56 -5.44 -7.24
CA LYS A 120 -1.76 -5.49 -5.78
C LYS A 120 -1.79 -6.95 -5.34
N MET A 121 -1.57 -7.19 -4.04
CA MET A 121 -1.58 -8.54 -3.48
C MET A 121 -2.99 -9.14 -3.38
N ASP A 122 -3.06 -10.44 -3.13
CA ASP A 122 -4.28 -11.21 -2.87
C ASP A 122 -5.34 -10.99 -3.96
N CYS A 123 -4.93 -11.12 -5.21
CA CYS A 123 -5.80 -11.04 -6.38
C CYS A 123 -5.61 -12.26 -7.28
N ALA A 124 -6.63 -12.52 -8.09
CA ALA A 124 -6.50 -13.35 -9.28
C ALA A 124 -5.91 -12.52 -10.43
N LEU A 125 -5.09 -13.13 -11.28
CA LEU A 125 -4.73 -12.57 -12.58
C LEU A 125 -5.79 -12.99 -13.60
N VAL A 126 -6.52 -12.01 -14.15
CA VAL A 126 -7.58 -12.24 -15.12
C VAL A 126 -7.20 -11.62 -16.46
N LEU A 127 -7.35 -12.35 -17.55
CA LEU A 127 -7.12 -11.82 -18.90
C LEU A 127 -8.39 -11.10 -19.40
N ARG A 128 -8.42 -9.77 -19.31
CA ARG A 128 -9.53 -8.94 -19.81
C ARG A 128 -9.06 -8.13 -21.01
N GLU A 129 -9.79 -8.24 -22.13
CA GLU A 129 -9.47 -7.47 -23.35
C GLU A 129 -8.02 -7.69 -23.82
N GLY A 130 -7.51 -8.91 -23.68
CA GLY A 130 -6.13 -9.26 -24.03
C GLY A 130 -5.06 -8.77 -23.05
N THR A 131 -5.45 -8.11 -21.94
CA THR A 131 -4.53 -7.56 -20.94
C THR A 131 -4.68 -8.30 -19.60
N PRO A 132 -3.59 -8.82 -19.01
CA PRO A 132 -3.63 -9.37 -17.66
C PRO A 132 -3.92 -8.26 -16.64
N ARG A 133 -4.89 -8.47 -15.75
CA ARG A 133 -5.25 -7.52 -14.69
C ARG A 133 -5.32 -8.24 -13.35
N CYS A 134 -4.83 -7.60 -12.29
CA CYS A 134 -5.00 -8.10 -10.92
C CYS A 134 -6.40 -7.74 -10.41
N ILE A 135 -7.29 -8.73 -10.28
CA ILE A 135 -8.68 -8.56 -9.86
C ILE A 135 -8.91 -9.21 -8.49
N LYS A 136 -9.53 -8.47 -7.56
CA LYS A 136 -9.94 -9.04 -6.26
C LYS A 136 -10.94 -10.16 -6.50
N GLN A 137 -10.80 -11.26 -5.78
CA GLN A 137 -11.57 -12.49 -5.98
C GLN A 137 -13.08 -12.22 -6.16
N GLY A 138 -13.71 -11.48 -5.24
CA GLY A 138 -15.14 -11.15 -5.31
C GLY A 138 -15.59 -10.28 -6.50
N ARG A 139 -14.68 -9.85 -7.38
CA ARG A 139 -14.97 -9.09 -8.61
C ARG A 139 -14.68 -9.84 -9.90
N VAL A 140 -14.22 -11.09 -9.79
CA VAL A 140 -14.09 -12.00 -10.92
C VAL A 140 -15.49 -12.50 -11.29
N ARG A 141 -15.82 -12.45 -12.57
CA ARG A 141 -17.10 -12.90 -13.11
C ARG A 141 -16.98 -14.31 -13.66
N LYS A 142 -18.08 -15.05 -13.62
CA LYS A 142 -18.17 -16.40 -14.20
C LYS A 142 -17.64 -16.42 -15.64
N GLY A 143 -16.82 -17.43 -15.95
CA GLY A 143 -16.27 -17.64 -17.28
C GLY A 143 -15.07 -16.77 -17.64
N GLU A 144 -14.68 -15.80 -16.79
CA GLU A 144 -13.49 -15.02 -17.05
C GLU A 144 -12.22 -15.90 -17.00
N PRO A 145 -11.26 -15.70 -17.92
CA PRO A 145 -10.03 -16.48 -17.95
C PRO A 145 -9.10 -16.07 -16.80
N VAL A 146 -8.98 -16.93 -15.80
CA VAL A 146 -8.10 -16.78 -14.62
C VAL A 146 -6.80 -17.54 -14.85
N ALA A 147 -5.67 -16.88 -14.64
CA ALA A 147 -4.35 -17.49 -14.74
C ALA A 147 -4.16 -18.57 -13.67
N LEU A 148 -3.66 -19.72 -14.10
CA LEU A 148 -3.28 -20.81 -13.20
C LEU A 148 -1.81 -20.68 -12.78
N ARG A 149 -1.45 -21.35 -11.69
CA ARG A 149 -0.06 -21.58 -11.31
C ARG A 149 0.64 -22.35 -12.41
N GLY A 150 1.87 -21.97 -12.74
CA GLY A 150 2.60 -22.63 -13.81
C GLY A 150 3.57 -21.71 -14.56
N PRO A 151 4.02 -22.13 -15.75
CA PRO A 151 4.87 -21.31 -16.61
C PRO A 151 4.14 -20.05 -17.10
N GLY A 152 4.89 -19.09 -17.61
CA GLY A 152 4.32 -17.87 -18.19
C GLY A 152 3.89 -16.81 -17.18
N ILE A 153 4.31 -16.91 -15.91
CA ILE A 153 4.17 -15.83 -14.91
C ILE A 153 5.56 -15.49 -14.36
N ARG A 154 5.88 -14.20 -14.31
CA ARG A 154 7.13 -13.66 -13.75
C ARG A 154 6.82 -12.47 -12.86
N VAL A 155 7.42 -12.42 -11.68
CA VAL A 155 7.38 -11.23 -10.81
C VAL A 155 8.71 -10.51 -10.82
N ARG A 156 8.69 -9.20 -10.62
CA ARG A 156 9.89 -8.38 -10.36
C ARG A 156 9.84 -7.89 -8.92
N PRO A 157 10.61 -8.51 -8.00
CA PRO A 157 10.75 -7.98 -6.66
C PRO A 157 11.31 -6.56 -6.66
N PRO A 158 10.91 -5.70 -5.71
CA PRO A 158 11.47 -4.36 -5.57
C PRO A 158 12.96 -4.45 -5.22
N GLU A 159 13.75 -3.56 -5.82
CA GLU A 159 15.16 -3.41 -5.50
C GLU A 159 15.30 -2.80 -4.09
N ARG A 160 16.12 -3.41 -3.22
CA ARG A 160 16.33 -2.86 -1.88
C ARG A 160 17.08 -1.51 -1.96
N SER A 161 16.62 -0.54 -1.16
CA SER A 161 17.36 0.71 -0.91
C SER A 161 18.69 0.39 -0.24
N ARG A 162 19.78 1.00 -0.73
CA ARG A 162 21.18 0.60 -0.51
C ARG A 162 21.79 1.09 0.82
N ASP A 163 20.96 1.50 1.78
CA ASP A 163 21.40 2.11 3.05
C ASP A 163 21.49 1.08 4.20
N TYR A 164 22.24 -0.01 4.02
CA TYR A 164 22.53 -0.94 5.13
C TYR A 164 24.04 -1.17 5.31
N SER A 165 24.51 -1.00 6.54
CA SER A 165 25.83 -1.46 6.98
C SER A 165 25.77 -2.94 7.37
N VAL A 166 26.83 -3.70 7.02
CA VAL A 166 26.97 -5.16 7.30
C VAL A 166 26.94 -5.50 8.80
N PHE A 167 27.16 -4.51 9.66
CA PHE A 167 26.97 -4.58 11.11
C PHE A 167 26.32 -3.27 11.58
N GLY A 168 25.27 -3.35 12.39
CA GLY A 168 24.57 -2.18 12.93
C GLY A 168 23.54 -2.58 14.00
N PHE A 169 23.52 -1.83 15.11
CA PHE A 169 22.44 -1.90 16.09
C PHE A 169 21.19 -1.20 15.51
N MET A 170 19.99 -1.69 15.83
CA MET A 170 18.68 -1.19 15.32
C MET A 170 18.45 -1.37 13.82
N SER A 171 18.78 -2.55 13.29
CA SER A 171 18.48 -2.97 11.92
C SER A 171 17.00 -3.34 11.66
N ASN A 172 16.15 -3.29 12.69
CA ASN A 172 14.71 -3.53 12.55
C ASN A 172 14.03 -2.34 11.85
N GLU A 173 13.26 -2.62 10.80
CA GLU A 173 12.54 -1.65 9.95
C GLU A 173 11.46 -0.83 10.69
N VAL A 174 11.14 -1.21 11.93
CA VAL A 174 10.20 -0.52 12.81
C VAL A 174 10.82 -0.42 14.20
N SER A 175 11.11 0.80 14.65
CA SER A 175 11.59 1.06 16.00
C SER A 175 11.18 2.47 16.46
N ALA A 176 10.83 2.61 17.73
CA ALA A 176 10.58 3.90 18.37
C ALA A 176 11.87 4.72 18.62
N GLU A 177 13.02 4.03 18.65
CA GLU A 177 14.33 4.56 19.03
C GLU A 177 15.15 5.04 17.83
N VAL A 178 14.52 5.35 16.69
CA VAL A 178 15.22 5.92 15.54
C VAL A 178 15.31 7.44 15.60
N ASN A 179 16.31 8.03 14.91
CA ASN A 179 16.37 9.47 14.73
C ASN A 179 15.23 9.92 13.79
N LYS A 180 14.13 10.35 14.41
CA LYS A 180 12.88 10.74 13.73
C LYS A 180 13.10 11.87 12.72
N ALA A 181 14.00 12.81 13.00
CA ALA A 181 14.27 13.93 12.10
C ALA A 181 14.84 13.47 10.75
N ILE A 182 15.74 12.49 10.75
CA ILE A 182 16.32 11.92 9.53
C ILE A 182 15.23 11.23 8.70
N ALA A 183 14.38 10.43 9.35
CA ALA A 183 13.30 9.73 8.67
C ALA A 183 12.25 10.69 8.08
N ILE A 184 11.86 11.73 8.84
CA ILE A 184 10.92 12.77 8.38
C ILE A 184 11.49 13.53 7.19
N SER A 185 12.76 13.95 7.24
CA SER A 185 13.42 14.61 6.11
C SER A 185 13.55 13.67 4.89
N GLY A 186 13.77 12.37 5.13
CA GLY A 186 13.71 11.33 4.10
C GLY A 186 12.33 11.25 3.42
N THR A 187 11.26 11.25 4.20
CA THR A 187 9.88 11.31 3.69
C THR A 187 9.65 12.58 2.85
N ALA A 188 10.11 13.74 3.32
CA ALA A 188 9.99 14.99 2.56
C ALA A 188 10.75 14.95 1.23
N ARG A 189 11.97 14.38 1.19
CA ARG A 189 12.72 14.18 -0.05
C ARG A 189 11.96 13.29 -1.04
N GLU A 190 11.37 12.21 -0.56
CA GLU A 190 10.59 11.32 -1.41
C GLU A 190 9.32 12.00 -1.95
N MET A 191 8.61 12.76 -1.12
CA MET A 191 7.46 13.56 -1.58
C MET A 191 7.86 14.55 -2.68
N ARG A 192 9.02 15.21 -2.58
CA ARG A 192 9.54 16.08 -3.66
C ARG A 192 9.83 15.28 -4.93
N ARG A 193 10.41 14.09 -4.82
CA ARG A 193 10.71 13.19 -5.96
C ARG A 193 9.44 12.77 -6.69
N VAL A 194 8.43 12.28 -5.95
CA VAL A 194 7.13 11.85 -6.47
C VAL A 194 6.41 13.00 -7.16
N ARG A 195 6.39 14.18 -6.54
CA ARG A 195 5.81 15.39 -7.14
C ARG A 195 6.51 15.78 -8.45
N ALA A 196 7.85 15.72 -8.48
CA ALA A 196 8.63 15.99 -9.70
C ALA A 196 8.37 14.96 -10.82
N ALA A 197 8.04 13.72 -10.45
CA ALA A 197 7.66 12.65 -11.39
C ALA A 197 6.20 12.75 -11.87
N GLY A 198 5.40 13.69 -11.34
CA GLY A 198 3.96 13.81 -11.67
C GLY A 198 3.10 12.71 -11.05
N GLU A 199 3.63 11.99 -10.07
CA GLU A 199 2.91 10.97 -9.31
C GLU A 199 2.15 11.61 -8.13
N LYS A 200 1.14 10.91 -7.61
CA LYS A 200 0.28 11.39 -6.53
C LYS A 200 0.85 11.07 -5.16
N ILE A 201 0.66 12.00 -4.23
CA ILE A 201 0.88 11.81 -2.80
C ILE A 201 -0.47 11.55 -2.12
N VAL A 202 -0.63 10.36 -1.56
CA VAL A 202 -1.86 9.93 -0.89
C VAL A 202 -1.69 10.05 0.62
N ALA A 203 -2.68 10.62 1.31
CA ALA A 203 -2.75 10.61 2.78
C ALA A 203 -3.90 9.71 3.24
N VAL A 204 -3.59 8.77 4.15
CA VAL A 204 -4.55 7.94 4.87
C VAL A 204 -4.65 8.45 6.30
N ALA A 205 -5.69 9.19 6.64
CA ALA A 205 -5.80 9.87 7.93
C ALA A 205 -6.75 9.17 8.91
N GLY A 206 -6.39 9.18 10.19
CA GLY A 206 -7.24 8.74 11.29
C GLY A 206 -7.59 9.90 12.23
N PRO A 207 -8.63 9.76 13.06
CA PRO A 207 -9.12 10.85 13.91
C PRO A 207 -8.08 11.38 14.91
N ALA A 208 -7.09 10.54 15.28
CA ALA A 208 -5.98 10.95 16.12
C ALA A 208 -5.17 12.13 15.56
N VAL A 209 -5.16 12.32 14.23
CA VAL A 209 -4.56 13.50 13.59
C VAL A 209 -5.22 14.81 14.06
N VAL A 210 -6.54 14.81 14.26
CA VAL A 210 -7.27 15.98 14.77
C VAL A 210 -7.03 16.13 16.27
N HIS A 211 -7.07 15.03 17.02
CA HIS A 211 -6.93 15.02 18.47
C HIS A 211 -5.55 15.49 18.94
N SER A 212 -4.49 15.23 18.16
CA SER A 212 -3.13 15.70 18.43
C SER A 212 -2.84 17.12 17.92
N GLY A 213 -3.79 17.74 17.22
CA GLY A 213 -3.58 19.05 16.55
C GLY A 213 -2.83 18.98 15.22
N GLY A 214 -2.47 17.79 14.75
CA GLY A 214 -1.80 17.56 13.46
C GLY A 214 -2.62 17.98 12.23
N ASP A 215 -3.94 18.09 12.37
CA ASP A 215 -4.86 18.55 11.32
C ASP A 215 -4.47 19.92 10.75
N VAL A 216 -3.93 20.83 11.57
CA VAL A 216 -3.48 22.16 11.12
C VAL A 216 -2.35 22.04 10.08
N HIS A 217 -1.42 21.13 10.33
CA HIS A 217 -0.28 20.87 9.46
C HIS A 217 -0.69 20.04 8.23
N LEU A 218 -1.57 19.06 8.39
CA LEU A 218 -2.12 18.31 7.26
C LEU A 218 -2.93 19.22 6.32
N ALA A 219 -3.74 20.14 6.86
CA ALA A 219 -4.47 21.13 6.07
C ALA A 219 -3.51 22.05 5.29
N ARG A 220 -2.39 22.46 5.90
CA ARG A 220 -1.33 23.21 5.21
C ARG A 220 -0.74 22.41 4.03
N LEU A 221 -0.40 21.14 4.26
CA LEU A 221 0.12 20.26 3.19
C LEU A 221 -0.87 20.10 2.04
N VAL A 222 -2.17 19.93 2.32
CA VAL A 222 -3.22 19.89 1.28
C VAL A 222 -3.28 21.21 0.50
N ARG A 223 -3.33 22.35 1.20
CA ARG A 223 -3.41 23.68 0.58
C ARG A 223 -2.23 23.95 -0.37
N GLU A 224 -1.02 23.58 0.07
CA GLU A 224 0.24 23.78 -0.66
C GLU A 224 0.49 22.73 -1.76
N GLY A 225 -0.40 21.74 -1.90
CA GLY A 225 -0.33 20.71 -2.94
C GLY A 225 0.73 19.65 -2.67
N TRP A 226 0.93 19.29 -1.40
CA TRP A 226 1.75 18.17 -0.95
C TRP A 226 0.92 16.93 -0.61
N VAL A 227 -0.40 16.98 -0.83
CA VAL A 227 -1.33 15.86 -0.74
C VAL A 227 -2.33 15.99 -1.89
N ASP A 228 -2.43 14.96 -2.72
CA ASP A 228 -3.29 14.92 -3.90
C ASP A 228 -4.57 14.10 -3.69
N VAL A 229 -4.58 13.22 -2.68
CA VAL A 229 -5.71 12.32 -2.37
C VAL A 229 -5.79 12.11 -0.86
N LEU A 230 -7.02 12.15 -0.31
CA LEU A 230 -7.29 11.86 1.09
C LEU A 230 -8.18 10.62 1.25
N LEU A 231 -7.67 9.57 1.87
CA LEU A 231 -8.44 8.36 2.20
C LEU A 231 -8.66 8.31 3.72
N THR A 232 -9.89 8.16 4.17
CA THR A 232 -10.20 8.23 5.60
C THR A 232 -11.56 7.59 5.92
N GLY A 233 -11.93 7.55 7.20
CA GLY A 233 -13.27 7.17 7.65
C GLY A 233 -14.10 8.36 8.14
N ASN A 234 -15.36 8.08 8.50
CA ASN A 234 -16.33 9.07 9.00
C ASN A 234 -15.78 9.86 10.20
N ALA A 235 -15.18 9.18 11.19
CA ALA A 235 -14.73 9.80 12.43
C ALA A 235 -13.73 10.95 12.23
N PHE A 236 -12.72 10.77 11.38
CA PHE A 236 -11.75 11.84 11.11
C PHE A 236 -12.43 13.06 10.49
N ALA A 237 -13.28 12.85 9.47
CA ALA A 237 -13.98 13.94 8.82
C ALA A 237 -14.91 14.66 9.81
N VAL A 238 -15.66 13.92 10.63
CA VAL A 238 -16.53 14.50 11.67
C VAL A 238 -15.75 15.36 12.65
N HIS A 239 -14.60 14.89 13.16
CA HIS A 239 -13.82 15.66 14.14
C HIS A 239 -13.14 16.89 13.54
N ASP A 240 -12.67 16.82 12.28
CA ASP A 240 -12.16 17.99 11.56
C ASP A 240 -13.26 19.05 11.37
N LEU A 241 -14.46 18.63 10.98
CA LEU A 241 -15.62 19.49 10.79
C LEU A 241 -16.14 20.06 12.13
N GLU A 242 -16.19 19.24 13.19
CA GLU A 242 -16.50 19.66 14.56
C GLU A 242 -15.54 20.77 15.00
N LYS A 243 -14.23 20.59 14.77
CA LYS A 243 -13.22 21.59 15.11
C LYS A 243 -13.39 22.87 14.31
N SER A 244 -13.76 22.80 13.05
CA SER A 244 -14.07 24.01 12.26
C SER A 244 -15.28 24.76 12.83
N ILE A 245 -16.38 24.05 13.10
CA ILE A 245 -17.69 24.64 13.46
C ILE A 245 -17.74 25.08 14.93
N LEU A 246 -17.24 24.25 15.84
CA LEU A 246 -17.41 24.39 17.30
C LEU A 246 -16.09 24.61 18.06
N LYS A 247 -14.94 24.56 17.38
CA LYS A 247 -13.59 24.70 17.98
C LYS A 247 -13.25 23.61 19.02
N THR A 248 -13.95 22.48 18.97
CA THR A 248 -13.71 21.31 19.82
C THR A 248 -13.45 20.05 18.98
N SER A 249 -12.86 19.04 19.61
CA SER A 249 -12.86 17.67 19.09
C SER A 249 -13.29 16.75 20.24
N LEU A 250 -14.38 15.97 20.05
CA LEU A 250 -15.02 15.20 21.12
C LEU A 250 -15.33 16.04 22.37
N GLY A 251 -15.69 17.31 22.17
CA GLY A 251 -15.99 18.21 23.29
C GLY A 251 -14.77 18.72 24.07
N VAL A 252 -13.54 18.41 23.63
CA VAL A 252 -12.31 18.99 24.19
C VAL A 252 -11.94 20.23 23.40
N CYS A 253 -11.85 21.38 24.07
CA CYS A 253 -11.42 22.63 23.47
C CYS A 253 -9.96 22.53 23.03
N GLN A 254 -9.72 22.77 21.74
CA GLN A 254 -8.40 22.58 21.14
C GLN A 254 -7.41 23.70 21.49
N MET A 255 -7.89 24.82 22.03
CA MET A 255 -7.03 25.91 22.50
C MET A 255 -6.58 25.71 23.95
N SER A 256 -7.40 25.06 24.79
CA SER A 256 -7.13 24.92 26.23
C SER A 256 -6.84 23.49 26.68
N GLY A 257 -7.10 22.49 25.83
CA GLY A 257 -6.99 21.07 26.18
C GLY A 257 -8.04 20.58 27.20
N ARG A 258 -9.03 21.41 27.54
CA ARG A 258 -10.04 21.09 28.57
C ARG A 258 -11.36 20.65 27.96
N ALA A 259 -12.02 19.71 28.62
CA ALA A 259 -13.40 19.34 28.29
C ALA A 259 -14.33 20.54 28.46
N VAL A 260 -15.26 20.71 27.52
CA VAL A 260 -16.31 21.73 27.55
C VAL A 260 -17.60 21.09 28.04
N GLU A 261 -18.34 21.80 28.88
CA GLU A 261 -19.66 21.35 29.35
C GLU A 261 -20.60 21.11 28.16
N GLY A 262 -21.25 19.94 28.13
CA GLY A 262 -22.09 19.52 26.99
C GLY A 262 -21.32 19.10 25.73
N GLY A 263 -19.99 19.07 25.76
CA GLY A 263 -19.13 18.77 24.61
C GLY A 263 -19.33 17.39 23.98
N SER A 264 -19.88 16.43 24.73
CA SER A 264 -20.23 15.09 24.21
C SER A 264 -21.20 15.15 23.03
N ARG A 265 -22.01 16.21 22.90
CA ARG A 265 -22.97 16.38 21.79
C ARG A 265 -22.37 17.05 20.54
N HIS A 266 -21.14 17.57 20.62
CA HIS A 266 -20.59 18.44 19.58
C HIS A 266 -20.38 17.71 18.24
N HIS A 267 -19.84 16.50 18.27
CA HIS A 267 -19.65 15.70 17.06
C HIS A 267 -21.00 15.35 16.38
N LEU A 268 -22.03 14.97 17.16
CA LEU A 268 -23.39 14.74 16.64
C LEU A 268 -24.02 16.01 16.05
N PHE A 269 -23.78 17.17 16.68
CA PHE A 269 -24.21 18.44 16.14
C PHE A 269 -23.52 18.74 14.79
N ALA A 270 -22.21 18.52 14.68
CA ALA A 270 -21.46 18.72 13.45
C ALA A 270 -22.00 17.85 12.31
N ILE A 271 -22.26 16.55 12.58
CA ILE A 271 -22.90 15.63 11.63
C ILE A 271 -24.24 16.20 11.15
N ASN A 272 -25.12 16.59 12.07
CA ASN A 272 -26.44 17.11 11.72
C ASN A 272 -26.36 18.41 10.91
N ALA A 273 -25.44 19.32 11.26
CA ALA A 273 -25.23 20.58 10.55
C ALA A 273 -24.74 20.36 9.11
N VAL A 274 -23.75 19.48 8.92
CA VAL A 274 -23.20 19.16 7.59
C VAL A 274 -24.21 18.39 6.74
N ASN A 275 -24.92 17.42 7.31
CA ASN A 275 -25.96 16.66 6.59
C ASN A 275 -27.15 17.55 6.18
N ARG A 276 -27.51 18.54 7.02
CA ARG A 276 -28.52 19.56 6.70
C ARG A 276 -28.09 20.46 5.54
N ALA A 277 -26.79 20.81 5.47
CA ALA A 277 -26.24 21.54 4.32
C ALA A 277 -26.21 20.70 3.03
N GLY A 278 -26.30 19.37 3.14
CA GLY A 278 -26.30 18.45 2.00
C GLY A 278 -25.00 17.67 1.82
N GLY A 279 -24.07 17.74 2.78
CA GLY A 279 -22.76 17.09 2.72
C GLY A 279 -21.60 18.08 2.89
N ILE A 280 -20.37 17.58 2.84
CA ILE A 280 -19.16 18.36 3.11
C ILE A 280 -18.98 19.49 2.09
N ARG A 281 -19.10 19.20 0.79
CA ARG A 281 -18.93 20.20 -0.28
C ARG A 281 -19.94 21.36 -0.14
N PRO A 282 -21.26 21.11 -0.02
CA PRO A 282 -22.22 22.17 0.27
C PRO A 282 -21.94 22.96 1.56
N ALA A 283 -21.52 22.29 2.64
CA ALA A 283 -21.21 22.95 3.92
C ALA A 283 -20.02 23.92 3.82
N VAL A 284 -19.01 23.58 3.00
CA VAL A 284 -17.90 24.49 2.68
C VAL A 284 -18.37 25.64 1.80
N ALA A 285 -19.22 25.37 0.80
CA ALA A 285 -19.74 26.39 -0.10
C ALA A 285 -20.63 27.41 0.61
N SER A 286 -21.40 26.99 1.62
CA SER A 286 -22.27 27.87 2.42
C SER A 286 -21.52 28.66 3.50
N GLY A 287 -20.22 28.41 3.70
CA GLY A 287 -19.42 29.03 4.77
C GLY A 287 -19.65 28.45 6.16
N LEU A 288 -20.44 27.37 6.31
CA LEU A 288 -20.62 26.66 7.59
C LEU A 288 -19.28 26.07 8.07
N VAL A 289 -18.52 25.51 7.12
CA VAL A 289 -17.16 25.02 7.36
C VAL A 289 -16.20 26.04 6.78
N ALA A 290 -15.34 26.61 7.64
CA ALA A 290 -14.49 27.75 7.30
C ALA A 290 -12.98 27.42 7.36
N GLY A 291 -12.61 26.20 7.75
CA GLY A 291 -11.22 25.73 7.80
C GLY A 291 -11.16 24.24 8.10
N GLY A 292 -9.94 23.70 8.24
CA GLY A 292 -9.69 22.28 8.47
C GLY A 292 -9.27 21.52 7.21
N VAL A 293 -8.94 20.25 7.37
CA VAL A 293 -8.44 19.39 6.29
C VAL A 293 -9.52 19.16 5.24
N MET A 294 -10.77 18.89 5.64
CA MET A 294 -11.87 18.67 4.70
C MET A 294 -12.22 19.94 3.93
N TYR A 295 -12.09 21.11 4.56
CA TYR A 295 -12.23 22.41 3.88
C TYR A 295 -11.19 22.58 2.78
N GLU A 296 -9.91 22.39 3.11
CA GLU A 296 -8.82 22.53 2.14
C GLU A 296 -8.93 21.50 1.02
N ALA A 297 -9.37 20.27 1.33
CA ALA A 297 -9.62 19.25 0.33
C ALA A 297 -10.68 19.67 -0.68
N VAL A 298 -11.79 20.26 -0.22
CA VAL A 298 -12.84 20.81 -1.09
C VAL A 298 -12.35 22.01 -1.88
N LYS A 299 -11.65 22.96 -1.25
CA LYS A 299 -11.15 24.18 -1.90
C LYS A 299 -10.10 23.89 -2.97
N LYS A 300 -9.21 22.93 -2.71
CA LYS A 300 -8.20 22.48 -3.67
C LYS A 300 -8.78 21.58 -4.75
N GLY A 301 -9.94 20.98 -4.50
CA GLY A 301 -10.59 20.04 -5.41
C GLY A 301 -9.93 18.65 -5.43
N ILE A 302 -9.17 18.29 -4.38
CA ILE A 302 -8.59 16.95 -4.31
C ILE A 302 -9.69 15.91 -4.00
N PRO A 303 -9.60 14.70 -4.57
CA PRO A 303 -10.49 13.61 -4.20
C PRO A 303 -10.29 13.20 -2.75
N PHE A 304 -11.40 12.99 -2.04
CA PHE A 304 -11.42 12.33 -0.75
C PHE A 304 -12.43 11.20 -0.74
N VAL A 305 -12.13 10.12 -0.03
CA VAL A 305 -13.04 8.98 0.14
C VAL A 305 -13.21 8.68 1.62
N LEU A 306 -14.47 8.66 2.06
CA LEU A 306 -14.87 8.33 3.42
C LEU A 306 -15.41 6.89 3.46
N ALA A 307 -14.57 5.93 3.83
CA ALA A 307 -15.01 4.54 3.99
C ALA A 307 -15.69 4.34 5.35
N GLY A 308 -16.93 3.83 5.32
CA GLY A 308 -17.73 3.61 6.52
C GLY A 308 -17.19 2.49 7.41
N SER A 309 -17.57 2.53 8.68
CA SER A 309 -17.25 1.51 9.68
C SER A 309 -18.43 1.24 10.60
N ILE A 310 -18.45 0.07 11.24
CA ILE A 310 -19.52 -0.34 12.16
C ILE A 310 -19.70 0.55 13.39
N ARG A 311 -18.76 1.47 13.66
CA ARG A 311 -18.79 2.40 14.80
C ARG A 311 -19.20 3.82 14.43
N ASP A 312 -19.59 4.07 13.18
CA ASP A 312 -19.82 5.42 12.69
C ASP A 312 -21.09 6.03 13.30
N ASP A 313 -20.95 7.20 13.92
CA ASP A 313 -22.07 8.06 14.30
C ASP A 313 -22.59 8.83 13.08
N GLY A 314 -23.91 8.88 12.89
CA GLY A 314 -24.56 9.53 11.74
C GLY A 314 -24.97 8.52 10.68
N PRO A 315 -24.16 8.28 9.63
CA PRO A 315 -22.89 8.95 9.27
C PRO A 315 -23.09 10.28 8.53
N LEU A 316 -21.99 10.93 8.13
CA LEU A 316 -22.03 11.98 7.11
C LEU A 316 -22.58 11.43 5.79
N LYS A 317 -23.32 12.23 5.03
CA LYS A 317 -23.85 11.84 3.70
C LYS A 317 -22.77 11.43 2.71
N ASP A 318 -21.57 11.98 2.85
CA ASP A 318 -20.40 11.69 2.02
C ASP A 318 -19.76 10.32 2.34
N THR A 319 -20.16 9.66 3.43
CA THR A 319 -19.61 8.36 3.86
C THR A 319 -20.18 7.21 3.03
N ILE A 320 -19.29 6.43 2.39
CA ILE A 320 -19.65 5.21 1.66
C ILE A 320 -19.80 4.08 2.68
N THR A 321 -21.04 3.70 2.95
CA THR A 321 -21.37 2.66 3.94
C THR A 321 -21.18 1.24 3.42
N ASP A 322 -21.26 1.05 2.11
CA ASP A 322 -20.95 -0.25 1.49
C ASP A 322 -19.42 -0.43 1.40
N VAL A 323 -18.91 -1.44 2.11
CA VAL A 323 -17.45 -1.67 2.21
C VAL A 323 -16.83 -2.10 0.87
N VAL A 324 -17.60 -2.75 -0.01
CA VAL A 324 -17.14 -3.20 -1.32
C VAL A 324 -17.02 -2.01 -2.26
N GLU A 325 -17.99 -1.09 -2.22
CA GLU A 325 -17.95 0.19 -2.93
C GLU A 325 -16.83 1.08 -2.39
N ALA A 326 -16.66 1.16 -1.06
CA ALA A 326 -15.59 1.93 -0.43
C ALA A 326 -14.20 1.44 -0.86
N GLN A 327 -14.01 0.11 -0.92
CA GLN A 327 -12.78 -0.48 -1.47
C GLN A 327 -12.59 -0.14 -2.96
N ALA A 328 -13.67 -0.10 -3.74
CA ALA A 328 -13.64 0.34 -5.14
C ALA A 328 -13.12 1.78 -5.26
N ALA A 329 -13.68 2.67 -4.45
CA ALA A 329 -13.35 4.07 -4.44
C ALA A 329 -11.91 4.30 -3.99
N TYR A 330 -11.43 3.55 -2.98
CA TYR A 330 -10.01 3.57 -2.58
C TYR A 330 -9.11 3.14 -3.74
N LEU A 331 -9.40 2.01 -4.39
CA LEU A 331 -8.62 1.53 -5.55
C LEU A 331 -8.53 2.57 -6.68
N ALA A 332 -9.65 3.21 -7.02
CA ALA A 332 -9.67 4.24 -8.05
C ALA A 332 -8.84 5.47 -7.64
N ALA A 333 -8.94 5.88 -6.39
CA ALA A 333 -8.22 7.03 -5.85
C ALA A 333 -6.71 6.80 -5.75
N LEU A 334 -6.27 5.55 -5.57
CA LEU A 334 -4.84 5.16 -5.50
C LEU A 334 -4.12 5.11 -6.86
N GLN A 335 -4.84 5.25 -7.98
CA GLN A 335 -4.23 5.24 -9.31
C GLN A 335 -3.22 6.38 -9.47
N GLY A 336 -1.99 6.03 -9.84
CA GLY A 336 -0.87 6.97 -9.97
C GLY A 336 -0.22 7.38 -8.65
N ALA A 337 -0.48 6.71 -7.53
CA ALA A 337 0.20 6.96 -6.27
C ALA A 337 1.69 6.62 -6.36
N GLY A 338 2.55 7.55 -5.93
CA GLY A 338 3.99 7.34 -5.76
C GLY A 338 4.39 7.24 -4.28
N VAL A 339 3.72 8.00 -3.41
CA VAL A 339 3.87 7.95 -1.95
C VAL A 339 2.51 7.82 -1.26
N CYS A 340 2.47 7.03 -0.19
CA CYS A 340 1.34 6.92 0.71
C CYS A 340 1.76 7.20 2.16
N LEU A 341 1.19 8.24 2.76
CA LEU A 341 1.33 8.59 4.17
C LEU A 341 0.18 7.99 4.97
N MET A 342 0.49 7.04 5.85
CA MET A 342 -0.47 6.36 6.72
C MET A 342 -0.37 6.98 8.12
N LEU A 343 -1.39 7.75 8.52
CA LEU A 343 -1.35 8.69 9.63
C LEU A 343 -2.34 8.28 10.73
N ALA A 344 -1.85 7.51 11.71
CA ALA A 344 -2.56 7.09 12.92
C ALA A 344 -3.95 6.48 12.64
N SER A 345 -4.00 5.54 11.69
CA SER A 345 -5.25 4.94 11.20
C SER A 345 -5.07 3.46 10.88
N ALA A 346 -4.99 2.60 11.90
CA ALA A 346 -4.65 1.19 11.73
C ALA A 346 -5.52 0.45 10.68
N LEU A 347 -6.85 0.56 10.77
CA LEU A 347 -7.77 -0.12 9.85
C LEU A 347 -7.56 0.32 8.40
N HIS A 348 -7.60 1.62 8.13
CA HIS A 348 -7.48 2.14 6.77
C HIS A 348 -6.06 1.98 6.23
N SER A 349 -5.03 2.08 7.07
CA SER A 349 -3.62 1.88 6.67
C SER A 349 -3.38 0.45 6.21
N ILE A 350 -3.86 -0.54 6.97
CA ILE A 350 -3.78 -1.96 6.57
C ILE A 350 -4.59 -2.21 5.29
N ALA A 351 -5.79 -1.65 5.19
CA ALA A 351 -6.62 -1.79 4.00
C ALA A 351 -5.92 -1.22 2.76
N VAL A 352 -5.33 -0.03 2.85
CA VAL A 352 -4.61 0.62 1.74
C VAL A 352 -3.30 -0.11 1.41
N GLY A 353 -2.55 -0.60 2.40
CA GLY A 353 -1.35 -1.42 2.17
C GLY A 353 -1.64 -2.65 1.29
N ASN A 354 -2.77 -3.32 1.51
CA ASN A 354 -3.22 -4.45 0.69
C ASN A 354 -3.64 -4.09 -0.74
N LEU A 355 -3.83 -2.79 -1.05
CA LEU A 355 -4.24 -2.29 -2.36
C LEU A 355 -3.08 -1.63 -3.12
N LEU A 356 -1.94 -1.40 -2.47
CA LEU A 356 -0.78 -0.76 -3.07
C LEU A 356 0.22 -1.79 -3.62
N PRO A 357 0.80 -1.52 -4.81
CA PRO A 357 1.94 -2.28 -5.28
C PRO A 357 3.21 -1.86 -4.53
N ALA A 358 4.21 -2.75 -4.52
CA ALA A 358 5.45 -2.58 -3.77
C ALA A 358 6.30 -1.39 -4.22
N ARG A 359 6.10 -0.90 -5.44
CA ARG A 359 6.77 0.31 -5.96
C ARG A 359 6.30 1.61 -5.29
N VAL A 360 5.13 1.62 -4.63
CA VAL A 360 4.63 2.81 -3.94
C VAL A 360 5.30 2.93 -2.58
N ARG A 361 6.01 4.04 -2.36
CA ARG A 361 6.68 4.27 -1.08
C ARG A 361 5.64 4.54 0.00
N THR A 362 5.67 3.75 1.07
CA THR A 362 4.69 3.84 2.15
C THR A 362 5.37 4.28 3.44
N VAL A 363 4.79 5.24 4.14
CA VAL A 363 5.26 5.73 5.45
C VAL A 363 4.13 5.59 6.45
N CYS A 364 4.28 4.69 7.43
CA CYS A 364 3.31 4.43 8.46
C CYS A 364 3.72 5.09 9.77
N VAL A 365 2.93 6.06 10.21
CA VAL A 365 3.14 6.81 11.45
C VAL A 365 2.04 6.47 12.43
N ASP A 366 2.39 5.85 13.55
CA ASP A 366 1.45 5.50 14.61
C ASP A 366 2.14 5.57 15.97
N MET A 367 1.39 5.83 17.03
CA MET A 367 1.94 5.80 18.39
C MET A 367 2.13 4.37 18.90
N ILE A 368 1.42 3.40 18.29
CA ILE A 368 1.45 1.99 18.65
C ILE A 368 2.30 1.22 17.65
N GLU A 369 3.44 0.70 18.11
CA GLU A 369 4.40 -0.08 17.31
C GLU A 369 3.76 -1.28 16.56
N SER A 370 2.74 -1.91 17.15
CA SER A 370 2.08 -3.06 16.53
C SER A 370 1.42 -2.75 15.18
N VAL A 371 1.09 -1.49 14.88
CA VAL A 371 0.46 -1.09 13.61
C VAL A 371 1.44 -1.19 12.43
N PRO A 372 2.60 -0.49 12.44
CA PRO A 372 3.60 -0.65 11.39
C PRO A 372 4.12 -2.09 11.30
N VAL A 373 4.30 -2.80 12.42
CA VAL A 373 4.69 -4.23 12.39
C VAL A 373 3.65 -5.08 11.66
N LYS A 374 2.35 -4.89 11.91
CA LYS A 374 1.28 -5.59 11.19
C LYS A 374 1.25 -5.28 9.70
N LEU A 375 1.58 -4.04 9.33
CA LEU A 375 1.63 -3.63 7.93
C LEU A 375 2.77 -4.35 7.18
N SER A 376 3.97 -4.39 7.78
CA SER A 376 5.11 -5.14 7.24
C SER A 376 4.82 -6.64 7.12
N ASN A 377 4.19 -7.24 8.15
CA ASN A 377 3.82 -8.66 8.16
C ASN A 377 2.75 -9.04 7.12
N ARG A 378 2.02 -8.07 6.56
CA ARG A 378 1.03 -8.29 5.49
C ARG A 378 1.60 -8.03 4.10
N GLY A 379 2.91 -8.18 3.93
CA GLY A 379 3.57 -8.08 2.62
C GLY A 379 3.96 -6.67 2.20
N THR A 380 3.66 -5.64 3.02
CA THR A 380 4.12 -4.25 2.77
C THR A 380 5.50 -4.03 3.42
N MET A 381 6.46 -4.91 3.16
CA MET A 381 7.81 -4.86 3.75
C MET A 381 8.58 -3.58 3.36
N GLN A 382 8.18 -2.91 2.29
CA GLN A 382 8.76 -1.64 1.85
C GLN A 382 8.30 -0.42 2.67
N ALA A 383 7.36 -0.59 3.61
CA ALA A 383 6.86 0.52 4.41
C ALA A 383 7.87 0.95 5.47
N ILE A 384 8.10 2.25 5.58
CA ILE A 384 8.84 2.83 6.72
C ILE A 384 7.85 2.93 7.89
N GLY A 385 8.13 2.23 9.00
CA GLY A 385 7.36 2.38 10.24
C GLY A 385 7.99 3.41 11.18
N LEU A 386 7.24 4.46 11.54
CA LEU A 386 7.65 5.48 12.50
C LEU A 386 6.73 5.45 13.72
N VAL A 387 7.28 5.00 14.84
CA VAL A 387 6.57 5.01 16.12
C VAL A 387 6.73 6.38 16.79
N THR A 388 5.75 7.26 16.61
CA THR A 388 5.78 8.64 17.11
C THR A 388 4.38 9.25 17.16
N ASP A 389 4.23 10.35 17.90
CA ASP A 389 3.05 11.20 17.80
C ASP A 389 2.88 11.73 16.36
N VAL A 390 1.67 11.58 15.81
CA VAL A 390 1.35 11.95 14.43
C VAL A 390 1.28 13.46 14.23
N GLY A 391 0.91 14.21 15.28
CA GLY A 391 0.91 15.67 15.26
C GLY A 391 2.32 16.23 15.12
N TYR A 392 3.24 15.74 15.97
CA TYR A 392 4.67 16.05 15.88
C TYR A 392 5.26 15.68 14.51
N PHE A 393 4.94 14.49 13.98
CA PHE A 393 5.37 14.10 12.65
C PHE A 393 4.91 15.10 11.58
N LEU A 394 3.63 15.47 11.58
CA LEU A 394 3.06 16.39 10.60
C LEU A 394 3.60 17.81 10.74
N GLU A 395 3.82 18.30 11.97
CA GLU A 395 4.45 19.59 12.24
C GLU A 395 5.85 19.65 11.60
N ARG A 396 6.68 18.66 11.91
CA ARG A 396 8.05 18.58 11.40
C ARG A 396 8.09 18.37 9.89
N LEU A 397 7.20 17.54 9.33
CA LEU A 397 7.10 17.31 7.90
C LEU A 397 6.68 18.59 7.16
N ALA A 398 5.68 19.31 7.67
CA ALA A 398 5.23 20.56 7.07
C ALA A 398 6.28 21.67 7.15
N ALA A 399 7.23 21.61 8.10
CA ALA A 399 8.35 22.54 8.17
C ALA A 399 9.45 22.29 7.13
N GLU A 400 9.44 21.14 6.45
CA GLU A 400 10.36 20.83 5.36
C GLU A 400 9.95 21.53 4.04
N PHE A 401 8.73 22.05 3.95
CA PHE A 401 8.19 22.71 2.76
C PHE A 401 7.87 24.18 3.06
#